data_AF-A0A1J5GK24-F1
#
_entry.id   AF-A0A1J5GK24-F1
#
_cell.length_a   1.000
_cell.length_b   1.000
_cell.length_c   1.000
_cell.angle_alpha   90.00
_cell.angle_beta   90.00
_cell.angle_gamma   90.00
#
_symmetry.space_group_name_H-M   'P 1'
#
loop_
_entity.id
_entity.type
_entity.pdbx_description
1 polymer ?
#
loop_
_entity_poly.entity_id
_entity_poly.type
_entity_poly.pdbx_seq_one_letter_code
_entity_poly.pdbx_strand_id
1 'polypeptide(L)'
;MANGFKCLVLASWLISIEAIATNLSQHNTVIAETITIPQQPVQPSLWWLTQRLNAGWVENIAIDTETRQATITINTNRWTSADYLQRFSFLFKLGNEAQKQDFNVMLSNRLNQKVAEYSAKADVWRIDPKTLGAEPFRVIAPTLLSQ
;
A
#
# COMPACT_ATOMS: atom_id res chain seq x y z
N MET A 1 42.38 51.86 64.11
CA MET A 1 42.92 52.93 63.24
C MET A 1 43.73 52.23 62.16
N ALA A 2 43.55 52.39 60.86
CA ALA A 2 42.56 53.01 60.01
C ALA A 2 42.93 52.50 58.59
N ASN A 3 41.92 52.10 57.81
CA ASN A 3 41.72 52.37 56.38
C ASN A 3 42.94 52.15 55.44
N GLY A 4 42.92 51.22 54.49
CA GLY A 4 41.92 51.12 53.43
C GLY A 4 42.36 51.98 52.24
N PHE A 5 42.92 51.37 51.18
CA PHE A 5 42.99 51.99 49.87
C PHE A 5 42.44 51.05 48.79
N LYS A 6 41.39 51.58 48.15
CA LYS A 6 40.65 51.13 46.96
C LYS A 6 41.62 51.09 45.75
N CYS A 7 41.61 50.07 44.88
CA CYS A 7 40.63 49.64 43.86
C CYS A 7 40.84 50.29 42.48
N LEU A 8 40.74 49.46 41.42
CA LEU A 8 40.31 49.75 40.02
C LEU A 8 41.38 50.38 39.08
N VAL A 9 41.67 49.95 37.84
CA VAL A 9 40.99 49.18 36.76
C VAL A 9 42.00 48.63 35.73
N LEU A 10 41.82 47.35 35.39
CA LEU A 10 41.76 46.63 34.08
C LEU A 10 42.69 46.89 32.88
N ALA A 11 42.75 45.79 32.09
CA ALA A 11 43.01 45.63 30.65
C ALA A 11 44.46 45.24 30.31
N SER A 12 44.78 44.19 29.54
CA SER A 12 43.98 43.27 28.75
C SER A 12 44.81 42.02 28.42
N TRP A 13 44.07 40.96 28.08
CA TRP A 13 44.51 39.64 27.68
C TRP A 13 45.34 39.61 26.40
N LEU A 14 46.22 38.59 26.25
CA LEU A 14 46.34 37.69 25.10
C LEU A 14 47.38 36.59 25.45
N ILE A 15 46.91 35.37 25.67
CA ILE A 15 47.76 34.18 25.89
C ILE A 15 48.04 33.57 24.51
N SER A 16 49.31 33.55 24.11
CA SER A 16 49.76 32.81 22.93
C SER A 16 49.65 31.30 23.20
N ILE A 17 48.88 30.61 22.36
CA ILE A 17 48.70 29.16 22.39
C ILE A 17 49.82 28.55 21.54
N GLU A 18 50.79 27.88 22.17
CA GLU A 18 51.72 27.00 21.47
C GLU A 18 51.02 25.66 21.16
N ALA A 19 51.17 25.20 19.91
CA ALA A 19 50.43 24.08 19.35
C ALA A 19 50.85 22.74 19.99
N ILE A 20 49.89 22.03 20.57
CA ILE A 20 50.03 20.61 20.93
C ILE A 20 49.61 19.80 19.70
N ALA A 21 50.56 19.10 19.08
CA ALA A 21 50.27 18.18 17.99
C ALA A 21 49.61 16.91 18.56
N THR A 22 48.28 16.89 18.61
CA THR A 22 47.52 15.69 18.96
C THR A 22 47.45 14.77 17.75
N ASN A 23 48.20 13.67 17.79
CA ASN A 23 48.08 12.57 16.84
C ASN A 23 46.73 11.88 17.06
N LEU A 24 45.73 12.20 16.24
CA LEU A 24 44.46 11.48 16.20
C LEU A 24 44.57 10.38 15.17
N SER A 25 44.97 9.19 15.62
CA SER A 25 44.71 7.95 14.89
C SER A 25 43.20 7.82 14.69
N GLN A 26 42.73 8.18 13.50
CA GLN A 26 41.38 7.88 13.07
C GLN A 26 41.27 6.36 12.95
N HIS A 27 40.74 5.71 14.00
CA HIS A 27 40.12 4.40 13.84
C HIS A 27 38.89 4.62 12.97
N ASN A 28 39.09 4.52 11.66
CA ASN A 28 38.00 4.47 10.70
C ASN A 28 37.33 3.11 10.87
N THR A 29 36.35 3.01 11.77
CA THR A 29 35.50 1.84 11.89
C THR A 29 34.70 1.76 10.60
N VAL A 30 35.20 0.99 9.63
CA VAL A 30 34.45 0.59 8.46
C VAL A 30 33.35 -0.34 8.96
N ILE A 31 32.20 0.25 9.29
CA ILE A 31 30.94 -0.48 9.40
C ILE A 31 30.61 -0.93 7.99
N ALA A 32 31.10 -2.10 7.62
CA ALA A 32 30.64 -2.80 6.44
C ALA A 32 29.18 -3.17 6.70
N GLU A 33 28.26 -2.37 6.17
CA GLU A 33 26.86 -2.74 6.11
C GLU A 33 26.76 -3.99 5.23
N THR A 34 26.61 -5.15 5.86
CA THR A 34 26.37 -6.41 5.16
C THR A 34 25.02 -6.30 4.45
N ILE A 35 25.05 -5.92 3.18
CA ILE A 35 23.88 -5.87 2.29
C ILE A 35 23.39 -7.31 2.13
N THR A 36 22.36 -7.67 2.90
CA THR A 36 21.73 -8.98 2.82
C THR A 36 20.72 -8.95 1.69
N ILE A 37 21.09 -9.48 0.52
CA ILE A 37 20.16 -9.64 -0.60
C ILE A 37 19.33 -10.91 -0.35
N PRO A 38 17.99 -10.84 -0.33
CA PRO A 38 17.14 -12.01 -0.12
C PRO A 38 17.38 -13.03 -1.24
N GLN A 39 17.85 -14.21 -0.86
CA GLN A 39 18.15 -15.32 -1.79
C GLN A 39 16.87 -16.04 -2.26
N GLN A 40 15.72 -15.70 -1.68
CA GLN A 40 14.42 -16.26 -2.04
C GLN A 40 13.57 -15.20 -2.77
N PRO A 41 12.78 -15.60 -3.77
CA PRO A 41 11.83 -14.71 -4.43
C PRO A 41 10.90 -14.06 -3.40
N VAL A 42 10.92 -12.74 -3.31
CA VAL A 42 10.00 -12.00 -2.45
C VAL A 42 8.60 -12.11 -3.04
N GLN A 43 7.66 -12.66 -2.27
CA GLN A 43 6.26 -12.68 -2.68
C GLN A 43 5.74 -11.23 -2.76
N PRO A 44 5.18 -10.80 -3.91
CA PRO A 44 4.68 -9.44 -4.04
C PRO A 44 3.45 -9.25 -3.14
N SER A 45 3.30 -8.06 -2.58
CA SER A 45 2.13 -7.73 -1.75
C SER A 45 0.84 -7.77 -2.57
N LEU A 46 -0.27 -8.10 -1.91
CA LEU A 46 -1.60 -8.07 -2.51
C LEU A 46 -1.92 -6.71 -3.15
N TRP A 47 -1.42 -5.62 -2.58
CA TRP A 47 -1.53 -4.28 -3.15
C TRP A 47 -0.92 -4.20 -4.56
N TRP A 48 0.31 -4.67 -4.72
CA TRP A 48 1.02 -4.66 -6.00
C TRP A 48 0.35 -5.54 -7.05
N LEU A 49 -0.11 -6.73 -6.63
CA LEU A 49 -0.81 -7.67 -7.50
C LEU A 49 -2.12 -7.07 -7.99
N THR A 50 -2.92 -6.50 -7.09
CA THR A 50 -4.22 -5.91 -7.41
C THR A 50 -4.10 -4.76 -8.40
N GLN A 51 -3.07 -3.91 -8.28
CA GLN A 51 -2.82 -2.83 -9.24
C GLN A 51 -2.56 -3.35 -10.67
N ARG A 52 -1.98 -4.54 -10.81
CA ARG A 52 -1.70 -5.15 -12.12
C ARG A 52 -2.87 -5.93 -12.71
N LEU A 53 -3.89 -6.27 -11.91
CA LEU A 53 -4.99 -7.13 -12.35
C LEU A 53 -5.84 -6.50 -13.45
N ASN A 54 -5.97 -5.16 -13.48
CA ASN A 54 -6.44 -4.42 -14.65
C ASN A 54 -6.27 -2.91 -14.47
N ALA A 55 -5.60 -2.24 -15.40
CA ALA A 55 -5.41 -0.80 -15.35
C ALA A 55 -6.76 -0.06 -15.35
N GLY A 56 -6.99 0.78 -14.34
CA GLY A 56 -8.15 1.68 -14.26
C GLY A 56 -9.43 1.07 -13.66
N TRP A 57 -9.43 -0.19 -13.21
CA TRP A 57 -10.56 -0.78 -12.47
C TRP A 57 -10.52 -0.48 -10.98
N VAL A 58 -9.33 -0.29 -10.43
CA VAL A 58 -9.09 -0.05 -9.02
C VAL A 58 -8.66 1.39 -8.83
N GLU A 59 -9.32 2.08 -7.90
CA GLU A 59 -9.06 3.48 -7.58
C GLU A 59 -8.26 3.62 -6.29
N ASN A 60 -8.51 2.72 -5.34
CA ASN A 60 -7.81 2.70 -4.07
C ASN A 60 -7.76 1.29 -3.50
N ILE A 61 -6.75 1.03 -2.68
CA ILE A 61 -6.60 -0.21 -1.91
C ILE A 61 -6.15 0.18 -0.50
N ALA A 62 -6.93 -0.20 0.49
CA ALA A 62 -6.56 -0.14 1.89
C ALA A 62 -6.37 -1.56 2.42
N ILE A 63 -5.29 -1.81 3.15
CA ILE A 63 -5.00 -3.11 3.74
C ILE A 63 -4.97 -2.96 5.25
N ASP A 64 -5.80 -3.74 5.92
CA ASP A 64 -5.72 -3.99 7.35
C ASP A 64 -4.99 -5.33 7.56
N THR A 65 -3.77 -5.23 8.11
CA THR A 65 -2.91 -6.38 8.37
C THR A 65 -3.32 -7.16 9.61
N GLU A 66 -4.02 -6.52 10.56
CA GLU A 66 -4.46 -7.18 11.81
C GLU A 66 -5.62 -8.12 11.52
N THR A 67 -6.60 -7.65 10.73
CA THR A 67 -7.77 -8.44 10.34
C THR A 67 -7.57 -9.24 9.05
N ARG A 68 -6.40 -9.10 8.41
CA ARG A 68 -6.07 -9.66 7.08
C ARG A 68 -7.17 -9.35 6.06
N GLN A 69 -7.60 -8.10 6.00
CA GLN A 69 -8.63 -7.64 5.09
C GLN A 69 -8.11 -6.57 4.15
N ALA A 70 -8.29 -6.77 2.85
CA ALA A 70 -8.05 -5.76 1.82
C ALA A 70 -9.37 -5.13 1.39
N THR A 71 -9.52 -3.82 1.56
CA THR A 71 -10.64 -3.04 1.02
C THR A 71 -10.21 -2.39 -0.28
N ILE A 72 -10.87 -2.74 -1.37
CA ILE A 72 -10.57 -2.29 -2.72
C ILE A 72 -11.73 -1.42 -3.20
N THR A 73 -11.41 -0.14 -3.45
CA THR A 73 -12.35 0.79 -4.06
C THR A 73 -12.25 0.67 -5.58
N ILE A 74 -13.35 0.29 -6.22
CA ILE A 74 -13.41 0.12 -7.68
C ILE A 74 -13.85 1.40 -8.38
N ASN A 75 -13.41 1.56 -9.63
CA ASN A 75 -13.94 2.57 -10.52
C ASN A 75 -15.36 2.19 -10.96
N THR A 76 -16.36 2.86 -10.39
CA THR A 76 -17.77 2.55 -10.64
C THR A 76 -18.13 2.62 -12.12
N ASN A 77 -17.61 3.59 -12.88
CA ASN A 77 -17.94 3.75 -14.31
C ASN A 77 -17.42 2.57 -15.15
N ARG A 78 -16.21 2.09 -14.86
CA ARG A 78 -15.65 0.90 -15.50
C ARG A 78 -16.44 -0.35 -15.10
N TRP A 79 -16.74 -0.49 -13.81
CA TRP A 79 -17.51 -1.63 -13.29
C TRP A 79 -18.89 -1.74 -13.93
N THR A 80 -19.64 -0.64 -14.03
CA THR A 80 -20.99 -0.63 -14.60
C THR A 80 -20.98 -0.87 -16.11
N SER A 81 -19.96 -0.40 -16.82
CA SER A 81 -19.80 -0.61 -18.27
C SER A 81 -19.29 -2.01 -18.63
N ALA A 82 -18.71 -2.74 -17.67
CA ALA A 82 -18.14 -4.06 -17.92
C ALA A 82 -19.22 -5.14 -18.08
N ASP A 83 -18.96 -6.10 -18.97
CA ASP A 83 -19.82 -7.27 -19.11
C ASP A 83 -19.58 -8.31 -17.99
N TYR A 84 -20.40 -9.36 -17.99
CA TYR A 84 -20.31 -10.46 -17.03
C TYR A 84 -18.92 -11.11 -17.00
N LEU A 85 -18.34 -11.42 -18.17
CA LEU A 85 -17.06 -12.14 -18.26
C LEU A 85 -15.92 -11.29 -17.72
N GLN A 86 -15.95 -9.98 -17.97
CA GLN A 86 -14.97 -9.04 -17.45
C GLN A 86 -15.03 -8.94 -15.92
N ARG A 87 -16.24 -8.77 -15.35
CA ARG A 87 -16.42 -8.73 -13.89
C ARG A 87 -16.01 -10.05 -13.23
N PHE A 88 -16.44 -11.18 -13.80
CA PHE A 88 -16.07 -12.50 -13.32
C PHE A 88 -14.55 -12.71 -13.39
N SER A 89 -13.91 -12.40 -14.52
CA SER A 89 -12.45 -12.56 -14.66
C SER A 89 -11.69 -11.72 -13.65
N PHE A 90 -12.15 -10.50 -13.35
CA PHE A 90 -11.53 -9.65 -12.33
C PHE A 90 -11.65 -10.27 -10.94
N LEU A 91 -12.86 -10.63 -10.52
CA LEU A 91 -13.11 -11.25 -9.22
C LEU A 91 -12.37 -12.58 -9.05
N PHE A 92 -12.34 -13.41 -10.09
CA PHE A 92 -11.64 -14.69 -10.08
C PHE A 92 -10.14 -14.51 -9.85
N LYS A 93 -9.49 -13.65 -10.65
CA LYS A 93 -8.06 -13.39 -10.48
C LYS A 93 -7.74 -12.78 -9.13
N LEU A 94 -8.56 -11.83 -8.67
CA LEU A 94 -8.38 -11.19 -7.37
C LEU A 94 -8.55 -12.17 -6.20
N GLY A 95 -9.56 -13.01 -6.25
CA GLY A 95 -9.79 -14.07 -5.26
C GLY A 95 -8.60 -15.02 -5.18
N ASN A 96 -8.06 -15.46 -6.33
CA ASN A 96 -6.89 -16.33 -6.37
C ASN A 96 -5.65 -15.66 -5.75
N GLU A 97 -5.40 -14.37 -6.02
CA GLU A 97 -4.27 -13.67 -5.41
C GLU A 97 -4.44 -13.44 -3.91
N ALA A 98 -5.68 -13.19 -3.47
CA ALA A 98 -6.01 -13.04 -2.07
C ALA A 98 -5.91 -14.38 -1.30
N GLN A 99 -6.33 -15.48 -1.92
CA GLN A 99 -6.22 -16.84 -1.37
C GLN A 99 -4.76 -17.21 -1.08
N LYS A 100 -3.86 -16.97 -2.04
CA LYS A 100 -2.41 -17.27 -1.90
C LYS A 100 -1.75 -16.54 -0.73
N GLN A 101 -2.35 -15.45 -0.27
CA GLN A 101 -1.83 -14.61 0.80
C GLN A 101 -2.71 -14.65 2.06
N ASP A 102 -3.76 -15.47 2.08
CA ASP A 102 -4.71 -15.59 3.20
C ASP A 102 -5.35 -14.24 3.59
N PHE A 103 -5.78 -13.47 2.58
CA PHE A 103 -6.50 -12.20 2.77
C PHE A 103 -7.98 -12.33 2.41
N ASN A 104 -8.83 -11.80 3.27
CA ASN A 104 -10.20 -11.47 2.90
C ASN A 104 -10.20 -10.22 2.02
N VAL A 105 -11.18 -10.11 1.12
CA VAL A 105 -11.30 -8.94 0.23
C VAL A 105 -12.69 -8.34 0.33
N MET A 106 -12.77 -7.03 0.49
CA MET A 106 -13.98 -6.24 0.40
C MET A 106 -13.90 -5.34 -0.83
N LEU A 107 -14.78 -5.53 -1.81
CA LEU A 107 -14.95 -4.58 -2.90
C LEU A 107 -16.02 -3.56 -2.52
N SER A 108 -15.68 -2.29 -2.67
CA SER A 108 -16.60 -1.18 -2.48
C SER A 108 -16.51 -0.17 -3.61
N ASN A 109 -17.57 0.63 -3.78
CA ASN A 109 -17.50 1.84 -4.60
C ASN A 109 -17.00 3.05 -3.78
N ARG A 110 -16.85 4.21 -4.42
CA ARG A 110 -16.44 5.46 -3.75
C ARG A 110 -17.34 5.91 -2.61
N LEU A 111 -18.59 5.45 -2.56
CA LEU A 111 -19.55 5.74 -1.49
C LEU A 111 -19.45 4.72 -0.35
N ASN A 112 -18.42 3.86 -0.34
CA ASN A 112 -18.23 2.75 0.57
C ASN A 112 -19.37 1.72 0.55
N GLN A 113 -20.15 1.68 -0.52
CA GLN A 113 -21.17 0.64 -0.69
C GLN A 113 -20.50 -0.66 -1.11
N LYS A 114 -20.81 -1.74 -0.40
CA LYS A 114 -20.28 -3.08 -0.68
C LYS A 114 -20.82 -3.60 -2.02
N VAL A 115 -19.92 -4.11 -2.84
CA VAL A 115 -20.22 -4.73 -4.14
C VAL A 115 -19.99 -6.24 -4.07
N ALA A 116 -18.88 -6.65 -3.47
CA ALA A 116 -18.57 -8.06 -3.29
C ALA A 116 -17.62 -8.26 -2.10
N GLU A 117 -17.62 -9.46 -1.56
CA GLU A 117 -16.78 -9.86 -0.44
C GLU A 117 -16.24 -11.25 -0.68
N TYR A 118 -14.94 -11.44 -0.52
CA TYR A 118 -14.25 -12.71 -0.64
C TYR A 118 -13.76 -13.18 0.73
N SER A 119 -14.03 -14.43 1.05
CA SER A 119 -13.45 -15.10 2.22
C SER A 119 -12.35 -16.05 1.78
N ALA A 120 -11.10 -15.79 2.16
CA ALA A 120 -9.99 -16.70 1.87
C ALA A 120 -10.18 -18.07 2.54
N LYS A 121 -10.75 -18.08 3.75
CA LYS A 121 -11.03 -19.30 4.50
C LYS A 121 -12.06 -20.20 3.81
N ALA A 122 -13.12 -19.62 3.26
CA ALA A 122 -14.19 -20.36 2.62
C ALA A 122 -13.96 -20.55 1.12
N ASP A 123 -13.01 -19.83 0.52
CA ASP A 123 -12.74 -19.77 -0.92
C ASP A 123 -14.00 -19.42 -1.74
N VAL A 124 -14.76 -18.43 -1.27
CA VAL A 124 -16.06 -18.05 -1.84
C VAL A 124 -16.21 -16.54 -1.91
N TRP A 125 -16.70 -16.06 -3.06
CA TRP A 125 -17.23 -14.72 -3.25
C TRP A 125 -18.71 -14.64 -2.85
N ARG A 126 -19.05 -13.59 -2.10
CA ARG A 126 -20.41 -13.15 -1.78
C ARG A 126 -20.65 -11.82 -2.48
N ILE A 127 -21.52 -11.80 -3.47
CA ILE A 127 -21.72 -10.66 -4.37
C ILE A 127 -23.09 -10.05 -4.13
N ASP A 128 -23.17 -8.72 -4.11
CA ASP A 128 -24.41 -7.97 -3.96
C ASP A 128 -24.52 -6.87 -5.04
N PRO A 129 -25.50 -6.93 -5.97
CA PRO A 129 -26.55 -7.95 -6.10
C PRO A 129 -26.01 -9.34 -6.50
N LYS A 130 -26.78 -10.40 -6.22
CA LYS A 130 -26.37 -11.81 -6.45
C LYS A 130 -25.99 -12.15 -7.91
N THR A 131 -26.30 -11.27 -8.86
CA THR A 131 -25.93 -11.44 -10.27
C THR A 131 -24.88 -10.39 -10.64
N LEU A 132 -23.82 -10.81 -11.33
CA LEU A 132 -22.79 -9.90 -11.87
C LEU A 132 -23.26 -9.17 -13.14
N GLY A 133 -24.55 -8.83 -13.21
CA GLY A 133 -25.19 -8.37 -14.44
C GLY A 133 -25.27 -9.44 -15.52
N ALA A 134 -25.25 -10.72 -15.13
CA ALA A 134 -25.69 -11.80 -16.00
C ALA A 134 -27.21 -11.67 -16.18
N GLU A 135 -27.64 -10.87 -17.16
CA GLU A 135 -28.96 -11.05 -17.71
C GLU A 135 -28.99 -12.42 -18.42
N PRO A 136 -30.02 -13.26 -18.23
CA PRO A 136 -30.17 -14.47 -19.02
C PRO A 136 -30.11 -14.09 -20.50
N PHE A 137 -29.40 -14.88 -21.30
CA PHE A 137 -29.25 -14.64 -22.73
C PHE A 137 -30.65 -14.40 -23.33
N ARG A 138 -30.93 -13.15 -23.75
CA ARG A 138 -32.18 -12.89 -24.44
C ARG A 138 -32.03 -13.46 -25.83
N VAL A 139 -32.78 -14.52 -26.13
CA VAL A 139 -32.96 -14.96 -27.52
C VAL A 139 -33.65 -13.81 -28.23
N ILE A 140 -32.91 -13.08 -29.08
CA ILE A 140 -33.50 -12.12 -29.99
C ILE A 140 -34.19 -12.96 -31.07
N ALA A 141 -35.45 -13.31 -30.84
CA ALA A 141 -36.26 -13.89 -31.89
C ALA A 141 -36.32 -12.86 -33.02
N PRO A 142 -36.03 -13.25 -34.28
CA PRO A 142 -36.24 -12.37 -35.41
C PRO A 142 -37.66 -11.84 -35.33
N THR A 143 -37.82 -10.52 -35.38
CA THR A 143 -39.13 -9.91 -35.51
C THR A 143 -39.67 -10.36 -36.86
N LEU A 144 -40.50 -11.40 -36.87
CA LEU A 144 -41.27 -11.74 -38.06
C LEU A 144 -42.14 -10.51 -38.32
N LEU A 145 -41.81 -9.78 -39.38
CA LEU A 145 -42.58 -8.65 -39.86
C LEU A 145 -44.01 -9.16 -40.07
N SER A 146 -44.91 -8.80 -39.16
CA SER A 146 -46.35 -8.95 -39.37
C SER A 146 -46.70 -8.11 -40.59
N GLN A 147 -47.00 -8.78 -41.71
CA GLN A 147 -47.60 -8.18 -42.89
C GLN A 147 -49.07 -7.86 -42.62
#